data_AF-A0A7S3MDV8-F1
#
_entry.id   AF-A0A7S3MDV8-F1
#
_cell.length_a   1.000
_cell.length_b   1.000
_cell.length_c   1.000
_cell.angle_alpha   90.00
_cell.angle_beta   90.00
_cell.angle_gamma   90.00
#
_symmetry.space_group_name_H-M   'P 1'
#
loop_
_entity.id
_entity.type
_entity.pdbx_description
1 polymer ?
#
loop_
_entity_poly.entity_id
_entity_poly.type
_entity_poly.pdbx_seq_one_letter_code
_entity_poly.pdbx_strand_id
1 'polypeptide(L)'
;PVDKATAGKTIALFALPGAFTPTCSAQHVPGYVEKAAEFKAAGVDEIWCVSVNDAFVMGAWARDQKTEGKVRMLGDGDATFAKATGLTLDLNGKGLGLRSNR
;
A
#
# COMPACT_ATOMS: atom_id res chain seq x y z
N PRO A 1 -16.05 -5.62 -1.30
CA PRO A 1 -15.47 -6.83 -0.65
C PRO A 1 -14.18 -7.25 -1.37
N VAL A 2 -13.16 -7.69 -0.64
CA VAL A 2 -11.84 -7.99 -1.22
C VAL A 2 -11.92 -9.17 -2.19
N ASP A 3 -12.66 -10.21 -1.84
CA ASP A 3 -13.00 -11.37 -2.69
C ASP A 3 -13.53 -10.96 -4.08
N LYS A 4 -14.46 -10.00 -4.13
CA LYS A 4 -14.97 -9.48 -5.41
C LYS A 4 -13.95 -8.61 -6.15
N ALA A 5 -13.10 -7.90 -5.42
CA ALA A 5 -12.11 -7.01 -6.02
C ALA A 5 -10.93 -7.78 -6.64
N THR A 6 -10.60 -8.95 -6.11
CA THR A 6 -9.51 -9.84 -6.56
C THR A 6 -9.94 -10.96 -7.49
N ALA A 7 -11.24 -11.23 -7.62
CA ALA A 7 -11.75 -12.34 -8.44
C ALA A 7 -11.19 -12.34 -9.87
N GLY A 8 -10.51 -13.42 -10.25
CA GLY A 8 -9.93 -13.62 -11.58
C GLY A 8 -8.74 -12.73 -11.92
N LYS A 9 -8.15 -12.03 -10.94
CA LYS A 9 -7.04 -11.10 -11.15
C LYS A 9 -5.77 -11.55 -10.45
N THR A 10 -4.64 -11.30 -11.08
CA THR A 10 -3.32 -11.34 -10.46
C THR A 10 -3.03 -9.97 -9.85
N ILE A 11 -2.81 -9.92 -8.54
CA ILE A 11 -2.59 -8.67 -7.80
C ILE A 11 -1.17 -8.66 -7.25
N ALA A 12 -0.39 -7.65 -7.60
CA ALA A 12 0.87 -7.35 -6.90
C ALA A 12 0.54 -6.49 -5.68
N LEU A 13 0.75 -7.03 -4.48
CA LEU A 13 0.48 -6.34 -3.22
C LEU A 13 1.80 -6.00 -2.52
N PHE A 14 1.95 -4.75 -2.07
CA PHE A 14 3.05 -4.35 -1.20
C PHE A 14 2.53 -3.52 -0.03
N ALA A 15 3.27 -3.57 1.09
CA ALA A 15 2.94 -2.85 2.31
C ALA A 15 4.02 -1.80 2.63
N LEU A 16 3.67 -0.78 3.40
CA LEU A 16 4.63 0.21 3.86
C LEU A 16 4.33 0.77 5.26
N PRO A 17 5.33 1.32 5.96
CA PRO A 17 5.13 1.82 7.32
C PRO A 17 4.09 2.93 7.45
N GLY A 18 3.98 3.84 6.47
CA GLY A 18 2.98 4.90 6.55
C GLY A 18 3.00 5.87 5.39
N ALA A 19 1.81 6.37 5.04
CA ALA A 19 1.65 7.51 4.16
C ALA A 19 2.45 8.72 4.65
N PHE A 20 2.94 9.54 3.72
CA PHE A 20 3.73 10.75 3.98
C PHE A 20 5.08 10.54 4.70
N THR A 21 5.53 9.29 4.92
CA THR A 21 6.86 9.03 5.51
C THR A 21 7.98 9.12 4.46
N PRO A 22 9.19 9.60 4.79
CA PRO A 22 10.19 10.03 3.80
C PRO A 22 10.52 9.00 2.71
N THR A 23 10.96 7.79 3.08
CA THR A 23 11.33 6.75 2.10
C THR A 23 10.13 6.24 1.30
N CYS A 24 8.95 6.19 1.93
CA CYS A 24 7.73 5.71 1.29
C CYS A 24 7.27 6.65 0.16
N SER A 25 7.34 7.95 0.40
CA SER A 25 6.97 9.00 -0.56
C SER A 25 8.06 9.30 -1.59
N ALA A 26 9.34 9.14 -1.23
CA ALA A 26 10.42 9.51 -2.14
C ALA A 26 10.78 8.40 -3.14
N GLN A 27 10.60 7.13 -2.77
CA GLN A 27 11.12 6.00 -3.57
C GLN A 27 10.14 4.83 -3.68
N HIS A 28 9.49 4.42 -2.58
CA HIS A 28 8.74 3.17 -2.57
C HIS A 28 7.52 3.21 -3.50
N VAL A 29 6.56 4.11 -3.25
CA VAL A 29 5.37 4.24 -4.10
C VAL A 29 5.72 4.73 -5.52
N PRO A 30 6.56 5.78 -5.69
CA PRO A 30 6.95 6.22 -7.03
C PRO A 30 7.55 5.11 -7.90
N GLY A 31 8.37 4.22 -7.33
CA GLY A 31 8.95 3.10 -8.07
C GLY A 31 7.91 2.14 -8.65
N TYR A 32 6.81 1.87 -7.93
CA TYR A 32 5.70 1.07 -8.49
C TYR A 32 4.87 1.83 -9.52
N VAL A 33 4.70 3.15 -9.35
CA VAL A 33 4.02 4.01 -10.32
C VAL A 33 4.78 4.06 -11.65
N GLU A 34 6.11 4.15 -11.60
CA GLU A 34 6.99 4.14 -12.78
C GLU A 34 6.95 2.79 -13.48
N LYS A 35 6.98 1.68 -12.72
CA LYS A 35 7.00 0.32 -13.26
C LYS A 35 5.62 -0.26 -13.57
N ALA A 36 4.54 0.50 -13.43
CA ALA A 36 3.17 -0.01 -13.59
C ALA A 36 2.94 -0.71 -14.94
N ALA A 37 3.54 -0.19 -16.01
CA ALA A 37 3.47 -0.79 -17.34
C ALA A 37 4.21 -2.14 -17.43
N GLU A 38 5.35 -2.27 -16.75
CA GLU A 38 6.13 -3.51 -16.71
C GLU A 38 5.38 -4.61 -15.95
N PHE A 39 4.78 -4.27 -14.80
CA PHE A 39 3.91 -5.18 -14.05
C PHE A 39 2.75 -5.68 -14.90
N LYS A 40 2.09 -4.77 -15.63
CA LYS A 40 1.00 -5.13 -16.54
C LYS A 40 1.48 -6.05 -17.67
N ALA A 41 2.64 -5.76 -18.26
CA ALA A 41 3.24 -6.62 -19.28
C ALA A 41 3.62 -8.02 -18.75
N ALA A 42 3.94 -8.11 -17.45
CA ALA A 42 4.21 -9.37 -16.76
C ALA A 42 2.95 -10.13 -16.31
N GLY A 43 1.75 -9.65 -16.65
CA GLY A 43 0.48 -10.32 -16.34
C GLY A 43 -0.14 -9.93 -14.98
N VAL A 44 0.33 -8.85 -14.35
CA VAL A 44 -0.32 -8.28 -13.16
C VAL A 44 -1.46 -7.36 -13.57
N ASP A 45 -2.66 -7.64 -13.09
CA ASP A 45 -3.86 -6.86 -13.40
C ASP A 45 -3.93 -5.55 -12.58
N GLU A 46 -3.56 -5.61 -11.30
CA GLU A 46 -3.52 -4.44 -10.43
C GLU A 46 -2.34 -4.47 -9.45
N ILE A 47 -1.83 -3.28 -9.11
CA ILE A 47 -0.85 -3.08 -8.04
C ILE A 47 -1.54 -2.42 -6.86
N TRP A 48 -1.45 -3.03 -5.67
CA TRP A 48 -2.08 -2.54 -4.45
C TRP A 48 -1.01 -2.18 -3.41
N CYS A 49 -1.19 -1.02 -2.77
CA CYS A 49 -0.37 -0.56 -1.66
C CYS A 49 -1.21 -0.54 -0.39
N VAL A 50 -0.77 -1.19 0.68
CA VAL A 50 -1.47 -1.20 1.98
C VAL A 50 -0.62 -0.56 3.09
N SER A 51 -1.28 0.16 3.99
CA SER A 51 -0.67 0.72 5.20
C SER A 51 -1.70 0.74 6.33
N VAL A 52 -1.25 0.70 7.58
CA VAL A 52 -2.11 0.89 8.78
C VAL A 52 -2.72 2.29 8.91
N ASN A 53 -2.52 3.18 7.94
CA ASN A 53 -3.30 4.40 7.86
C ASN A 53 -4.76 4.08 7.51
N ASP A 54 -5.69 4.93 7.93
CA ASP A 54 -7.08 4.82 7.48
C ASP A 54 -7.22 5.12 5.98
N ALA A 55 -8.38 4.74 5.42
CA ALA A 55 -8.66 4.89 4.00
C ALA A 55 -8.70 6.36 3.53
N PHE A 56 -9.03 7.32 4.42
CA PHE A 56 -9.08 8.73 4.04
C PHE A 56 -7.67 9.29 3.86
N VAL A 57 -6.76 8.97 4.78
CA VAL A 57 -5.33 9.31 4.66
C VAL A 57 -4.72 8.66 3.43
N MET A 58 -4.96 7.36 3.21
CA MET A 58 -4.45 6.67 2.02
C MET A 58 -5.03 7.25 0.72
N GLY A 59 -6.30 7.66 0.71
CA GLY A 59 -6.93 8.30 -0.45
C GLY A 59 -6.40 9.70 -0.73
N ALA A 60 -6.13 10.50 0.30
CA ALA A 60 -5.48 11.80 0.15
C ALA A 60 -4.05 11.66 -0.39
N TRP A 61 -3.30 10.70 0.15
CA TRP A 61 -1.94 10.43 -0.28
C TRP A 61 -1.87 9.83 -1.70
N ALA A 62 -2.87 9.05 -2.12
CA ALA A 62 -2.98 8.58 -3.50
C ALA A 62 -2.98 9.73 -4.53
N ARG A 63 -3.71 10.83 -4.22
CA ARG A 63 -3.76 12.02 -5.06
C ARG A 63 -2.44 12.77 -5.07
N ASP A 64 -1.82 12.92 -3.90
CA ASP A 64 -0.49 13.54 -3.75
C ASP A 64 0.58 12.78 -4.55
N GLN A 65 0.59 11.45 -4.47
CA GLN A 65 1.52 10.56 -5.15
C GLN A 65 1.12 10.25 -6.61
N LYS A 66 0.00 10.78 -7.09
CA LYS A 66 -0.50 10.61 -8.48
C LYS A 66 -0.61 9.13 -8.89
N THR A 67 -1.16 8.30 -8.03
CA THR A 67 -1.23 6.85 -8.24
C THR A 67 -2.42 6.39 -9.09
N GLU A 68 -3.29 7.31 -9.50
CA GLU A 68 -4.50 7.02 -10.25
C GLU A 68 -4.23 6.15 -11.49
N GLY A 69 -5.01 5.08 -11.65
CA GLY A 69 -4.88 4.12 -12.74
C GLY A 69 -3.63 3.23 -12.70
N LYS A 70 -2.75 3.38 -11.69
CA LYS A 70 -1.47 2.66 -11.61
C LYS A 70 -1.31 1.85 -10.32
N VAL A 71 -1.57 2.47 -9.16
CA VAL A 71 -1.49 1.82 -7.85
C VAL A 71 -2.74 2.17 -7.03
N ARG A 72 -3.44 1.14 -6.57
CA ARG A 72 -4.58 1.27 -5.66
C ARG A 72 -4.08 1.37 -4.22
N MET A 73 -4.43 2.46 -3.53
CA MET A 73 -4.03 2.71 -2.15
C MET A 73 -5.10 2.20 -1.18
N LEU A 74 -4.73 1.35 -0.22
CA LEU A 74 -5.62 0.68 0.72
C LEU A 74 -5.25 1.03 2.16
N GLY A 75 -6.26 1.32 2.98
CA GLY A 75 -6.09 1.50 4.42
C GLY A 75 -6.38 0.22 5.18
N ASP A 76 -5.51 -0.10 6.13
CA ASP A 76 -5.64 -1.18 7.12
C ASP A 76 -5.65 -0.57 8.53
N GLY A 77 -6.56 0.36 8.79
CA GLY A 77 -6.55 1.22 9.99
C GLY A 77 -6.51 0.47 11.33
N ASP A 78 -7.10 -0.72 11.40
CA ASP A 78 -7.10 -1.57 12.60
C ASP A 78 -5.90 -2.54 12.68
N ALA A 79 -5.02 -2.48 11.67
CA ALA A 79 -3.89 -3.37 11.43
C ALA A 79 -4.31 -4.85 11.33
N THR A 80 -5.54 -5.13 10.93
CA THR A 80 -6.08 -6.50 10.87
C THR A 80 -5.32 -7.32 9.84
N PHE A 81 -5.07 -6.75 8.65
CA PHE A 81 -4.31 -7.42 7.60
C PHE A 81 -2.82 -7.57 7.99
N ALA A 82 -2.21 -6.49 8.50
CA ALA A 82 -0.82 -6.51 8.93
C ALA A 82 -0.57 -7.56 10.04
N LYS A 83 -1.48 -7.67 11.03
CA LYS A 83 -1.39 -8.68 12.09
C LYS A 83 -1.57 -10.10 11.54
N ALA A 84 -2.59 -10.32 10.71
CA ALA A 84 -2.89 -11.64 10.17
C ALA A 84 -1.76 -12.20 9.29
N THR A 85 -1.00 -11.33 8.64
CA THR A 85 0.14 -11.69 7.78
C THR A 85 1.48 -11.70 8.51
N GLY A 86 1.52 -11.34 9.80
CA GLY A 86 2.76 -11.16 10.55
C GLY A 86 3.61 -9.95 10.09
N LEU A 87 3.10 -9.13 9.16
CA LEU A 87 3.76 -7.94 8.63
C LEU A 87 3.49 -6.71 9.51
N THR A 88 3.71 -6.87 10.82
CA THR A 88 3.65 -5.74 11.75
C THR A 88 5.05 -5.22 12.06
N LEU A 89 5.16 -3.91 12.22
CA LEU A 89 6.35 -3.21 12.63
C LEU A 89 6.00 -2.33 13.83
N ASP A 90 6.44 -2.73 15.01
CA ASP A 90 6.21 -1.95 16.22
C ASP A 90 7.20 -0.76 16.31
N LEU A 91 6.67 0.45 16.17
CA LEU A 91 7.41 1.71 16.37
C LEU A 91 6.80 2.54 17.50
N ASN A 92 6.18 1.88 18.50
CA ASN A 92 5.85 2.48 19.77
C ASN A 92 7.13 3.08 20.42
N GLY A 93 6.98 4.21 21.10
CA GLY A 93 8.12 4.99 21.63
C GLY A 93 8.88 5.81 20.58
N LYS A 94 8.66 5.59 19.28
CA LYS A 94 9.20 6.44 18.18
C LYS A 94 8.17 7.43 17.64
N GLY A 95 7.05 7.61 18.33
CA GLY A 95 5.95 8.50 17.93
C GLY A 95 5.10 8.02 16.75
N LEU A 96 5.31 6.77 16.30
CA LEU A 96 4.64 6.24 15.10
C LEU A 96 3.61 5.16 15.43
N GLY A 97 3.71 4.45 16.55
CA GLY A 97 2.79 3.36 16.88
C GLY A 97 3.05 2.10 16.06
N LEU A 98 2.06 1.19 16.03
CA LEU A 98 2.12 -0.03 15.23
C LEU A 98 1.98 0.30 13.74
N ARG A 99 2.89 -0.19 12.88
CA ARG A 99 2.93 0.04 11.42
C ARG A 99 2.88 -1.26 10.62
N SER A 100 2.63 -1.16 9.31
CA SER A 100 2.85 -2.29 8.39
C SER A 100 4.34 -2.43 8.10
N ASN A 101 4.84 -3.67 8.12
CA ASN A 101 6.17 -4.02 7.63
C ASN A 101 6.14 -4.16 6.09
N ARG A 102 7.32 -4.08 5.46
CA ARG A 102 7.47 -4.11 3.99
C ARG A 102 7.61 -5.52 3.45
#